data_AF-A0A954SAJ7-F1
#
_entry.id   AF-A0A954SAJ7-F1
#
_cell.length_a   1.000
_cell.length_b   1.000
_cell.length_c   1.000
_cell.angle_alpha   90.00
_cell.angle_beta   90.00
_cell.angle_gamma   90.00
#
_symmetry.space_group_name_H-M   'P 1'
#
loop_
_entity.id
_entity.type
_entity.pdbx_description
1 polymer ?
#
loop_
_entity_poly.entity_id
_entity_poly.type
_entity_poly.pdbx_seq_one_letter_code
_entity_poly.pdbx_strand_id
1 'polypeptide(L)'
;MADEETPQPPAQSPAPKAVDPRKKELAKQLWERLAKSRPGPDNKDLLYIARFVPLLASGAIKTLLTRKLSVDELKELIQYVPKARDIAIKLYLQMGVENAEEEDLRFILSHSASLDAAKVLLKRFPSDPNLILVERTVEELKDVVAKIRKQELTRAVMKEIDRVL
;
A
#
# COMPACT_ATOMS: atom_id res chain seq x y z
N MET A 1 -56.05 -19.53 -2.80
CA MET A 1 -54.85 -20.14 -2.19
C MET A 1 -53.68 -19.46 -2.86
N ALA A 2 -53.11 -18.46 -2.19
CA ALA A 2 -51.94 -17.74 -2.65
C ALA A 2 -50.75 -18.33 -1.90
N ASP A 3 -49.82 -18.95 -2.62
CA ASP A 3 -48.57 -19.43 -2.06
C ASP A 3 -47.70 -18.23 -1.70
N GLU A 4 -47.45 -18.03 -0.41
CA GLU A 4 -46.45 -17.11 0.12
C GLU A 4 -45.06 -17.66 -0.17
N GLU A 5 -44.43 -17.20 -1.25
CA GLU A 5 -43.03 -17.46 -1.54
C GLU A 5 -42.16 -16.72 -0.52
N THR A 6 -41.58 -17.46 0.42
CA THR A 6 -40.74 -16.92 1.49
C THR A 6 -39.38 -16.50 0.89
N PRO A 7 -38.90 -15.26 1.10
CA PRO A 7 -37.62 -14.84 0.51
C PRO A 7 -36.43 -15.55 1.17
N GLN A 8 -35.61 -16.20 0.34
CA GLN A 8 -34.34 -16.79 0.74
C GLN A 8 -33.38 -15.71 1.28
N PRO A 9 -32.74 -15.93 2.45
CA PRO A 9 -31.76 -14.99 2.97
C PRO A 9 -30.51 -14.95 2.06
N PRO A 10 -29.85 -13.79 1.94
CA PRO A 10 -28.69 -13.63 1.08
C PRO A 10 -27.56 -14.59 1.49
N ALA A 11 -26.98 -15.26 0.49
CA ALA A 11 -25.89 -16.20 0.65
C ALA A 11 -24.75 -15.56 1.47
N GLN A 12 -24.47 -16.12 2.65
CA GLN A 12 -23.34 -15.70 3.47
C GLN A 12 -22.06 -15.90 2.67
N SER A 13 -21.29 -14.83 2.48
CA SER A 13 -19.94 -14.88 1.92
C SER A 13 -19.12 -15.95 2.65
N PRO A 14 -18.45 -16.87 1.94
CA PRO A 14 -17.71 -17.94 2.60
C PRO A 14 -16.60 -17.33 3.48
N ALA A 15 -16.61 -17.72 4.75
CA ALA A 15 -15.59 -17.34 5.72
C ALA A 15 -14.18 -17.61 5.14
N PRO A 16 -13.18 -16.75 5.45
CA PRO A 16 -11.83 -16.94 4.96
C PRO A 16 -11.33 -18.32 5.38
N LYS A 17 -11.02 -19.17 4.40
CA LYS A 17 -10.56 -20.55 4.62
C LYS A 17 -9.41 -20.55 5.63
N ALA A 18 -9.63 -21.19 6.78
CA ALA A 18 -8.61 -21.35 7.80
C ALA A 18 -7.36 -21.96 7.16
N VAL A 19 -6.23 -21.25 7.25
CA VAL A 19 -4.95 -21.75 6.73
C VAL A 19 -4.59 -23.03 7.47
N ASP A 20 -4.57 -24.14 6.75
CA ASP A 20 -4.25 -25.48 7.25
C ASP A 20 -2.99 -25.43 8.16
N PRO A 21 -3.10 -25.86 9.43
CA PRO A 21 -1.97 -25.82 10.38
C PRO A 21 -0.74 -26.57 9.86
N ARG A 22 -0.91 -27.62 9.05
CA ARG A 22 0.20 -28.35 8.43
C ARG A 22 0.97 -27.48 7.44
N LYS A 23 0.27 -26.62 6.68
CA LYS A 23 0.90 -25.66 5.77
C LYS A 23 1.68 -24.58 6.52
N LYS A 24 1.18 -24.13 7.67
CA LYS A 24 1.92 -23.15 8.51
C LYS A 24 3.22 -23.74 9.04
N GLU A 25 3.19 -24.97 9.51
CA GLU A 25 4.39 -25.65 10.00
C GLU A 25 5.39 -25.91 8.87
N LEU A 26 4.92 -26.37 7.70
CA LEU A 26 5.76 -26.51 6.52
C LEU A 26 6.40 -25.19 6.09
N ALA A 27 5.63 -24.09 6.07
CA ALA A 27 6.14 -22.76 5.75
C ALA A 27 7.26 -22.35 6.72
N LYS A 28 7.08 -22.60 8.02
CA LYS A 28 8.08 -22.31 9.04
C LYS A 28 9.37 -23.11 8.80
N GLN A 29 9.27 -24.41 8.55
CA GLN A 29 10.44 -25.26 8.29
C GLN A 29 11.19 -24.86 7.01
N LEU A 30 10.46 -24.58 5.93
CA LEU A 30 11.05 -24.09 4.67
C LEU A 30 11.72 -22.73 4.88
N TRP A 31 11.08 -21.83 5.61
CA TRP A 31 11.63 -20.53 5.94
C TRP A 31 12.91 -20.65 6.77
N GLU A 32 12.93 -21.48 7.81
CA GLU A 32 14.12 -21.71 8.62
C GLU A 32 15.28 -22.32 7.82
N ARG A 33 14.98 -23.25 6.91
CA ARG A 33 15.99 -23.83 6.01
C ARG A 33 16.58 -22.79 5.07
N LEU A 34 15.72 -21.97 4.45
CA LEU A 34 16.14 -20.89 3.57
C LEU A 34 16.95 -19.83 4.32
N ALA A 35 16.52 -19.43 5.52
CA ALA A 35 17.23 -18.45 6.33
C ALA A 35 18.61 -18.93 6.79
N LYS A 36 18.81 -20.25 6.90
CA LYS A 36 20.09 -20.88 7.27
C LYS A 36 21.00 -21.19 6.07
N SER A 37 20.53 -21.03 4.82
CA SER A 37 21.36 -21.29 3.65
C SER A 37 22.53 -20.30 3.57
N ARG A 38 23.64 -20.70 2.94
CA ARG A 38 24.78 -19.82 2.66
C ARG A 38 25.12 -19.85 1.16
N PRO A 39 25.04 -18.71 0.45
CA PRO A 39 24.50 -17.43 0.92
C PRO A 39 23.00 -17.54 1.27
N GLY A 40 22.55 -16.71 2.21
CA GLY A 40 21.13 -16.54 2.52
C GLY A 40 20.43 -15.70 1.45
N PRO A 41 19.09 -15.60 1.45
CA PRO A 41 18.36 -14.86 0.43
C PRO A 41 18.69 -13.36 0.48
N ASP A 42 18.99 -12.80 -0.68
CA ASP A 42 19.16 -11.35 -0.85
C ASP A 42 17.81 -10.62 -0.96
N ASN A 43 17.80 -9.31 -1.18
CA ASN A 43 16.54 -8.57 -1.27
C ASN A 43 15.72 -8.94 -2.52
N LYS A 44 16.37 -9.29 -3.64
CA LYS A 44 15.70 -9.69 -4.88
C LYS A 44 15.02 -11.04 -4.71
N ASP A 45 15.70 -11.98 -4.05
CA ASP A 45 15.13 -13.28 -3.67
C ASP A 45 13.90 -13.08 -2.78
N LEU A 46 14.00 -12.21 -1.77
CA LEU A 46 12.90 -11.93 -0.85
C LEU A 46 11.72 -11.25 -1.55
N LEU A 47 11.96 -10.32 -2.48
CA LEU A 47 10.90 -9.71 -3.31
C LEU A 47 10.21 -10.76 -4.18
N TYR A 48 10.98 -11.64 -4.83
CA TYR A 48 10.44 -12.72 -5.63
C TYR A 48 9.56 -13.64 -4.79
N ILE A 49 10.03 -14.05 -3.60
CA ILE A 49 9.28 -14.90 -2.67
C ILE A 49 8.02 -14.19 -2.18
N ALA A 50 8.11 -12.90 -1.83
CA ALA A 50 6.98 -12.10 -1.39
C ALA A 50 5.87 -12.00 -2.46
N ARG A 51 6.26 -11.91 -3.74
CA ARG A 51 5.34 -11.79 -4.88
C ARG A 51 4.74 -13.12 -5.33
N PHE A 52 5.57 -14.17 -5.44
CA PHE A 52 5.19 -15.39 -6.16
C PHE A 52 5.06 -16.63 -5.29
N VAL A 53 5.47 -16.57 -4.02
CA VAL A 53 5.44 -17.73 -3.12
C VAL A 53 4.53 -17.43 -1.92
N PRO A 54 3.19 -17.54 -2.07
CA PRO A 54 2.23 -17.19 -1.02
C PRO A 54 2.49 -17.85 0.34
N LEU A 55 3.03 -19.08 0.32
CA LEU A 55 3.35 -19.85 1.52
C LEU A 55 4.46 -19.19 2.36
N LEU A 56 5.44 -18.57 1.72
CA LEU A 56 6.60 -17.95 2.37
C LEU A 56 6.54 -16.41 2.38
N ALA A 57 5.59 -15.83 1.65
CA ALA A 57 5.47 -14.38 1.47
C ALA A 57 5.47 -13.61 2.79
N SER A 58 4.77 -14.09 3.82
CA SER A 58 4.76 -13.41 5.13
C SER A 58 6.11 -13.40 5.83
N GLY A 59 6.91 -14.47 5.69
CA GLY A 59 8.28 -14.50 6.21
C GLY A 59 9.18 -13.57 5.41
N ALA A 60 9.08 -13.62 4.08
CA ALA A 60 9.85 -12.79 3.18
C ALA A 60 9.61 -11.29 3.38
N ILE A 61 8.34 -10.88 3.45
CA ILE A 61 7.95 -9.48 3.71
C ILE A 61 8.52 -9.02 5.06
N LYS A 62 8.36 -9.82 6.13
CA LYS A 62 8.88 -9.44 7.45
C LYS A 62 10.38 -9.23 7.43
N THR A 63 11.14 -10.14 6.82
CA THR A 63 12.59 -9.99 6.73
C THR A 63 12.99 -8.82 5.84
N LEU A 64 12.33 -8.66 4.69
CA LEU A 64 12.61 -7.56 3.78
C LEU A 64 12.38 -6.19 4.43
N LEU A 65 11.30 -6.03 5.20
CA LEU A 65 10.97 -4.78 5.91
C LEU A 65 11.93 -4.46 7.08
N THR A 66 12.75 -5.41 7.52
CA THR A 66 13.80 -5.16 8.52
C THR A 66 15.14 -4.75 7.90
N ARG A 67 15.26 -4.84 6.57
CA ARG A 67 16.47 -4.49 5.82
C ARG A 67 16.38 -3.06 5.31
N LYS A 68 17.54 -2.51 4.95
CA LYS A 68 17.60 -1.28 4.17
C LYS A 68 17.13 -1.59 2.75
N LEU A 69 16.06 -0.91 2.34
CA LEU A 69 15.50 -0.99 0.99
C LEU A 69 15.87 0.27 0.20
N SER A 70 16.11 0.08 -1.08
CA SER A 70 16.20 1.14 -2.08
C SER A 70 14.81 1.62 -2.51
N VAL A 71 14.76 2.78 -3.18
CA VAL A 71 13.51 3.32 -3.73
C VAL A 71 12.87 2.36 -4.73
N ASP A 72 13.66 1.75 -5.61
CA ASP A 72 13.16 0.80 -6.61
C ASP A 72 12.55 -0.45 -5.96
N GLU A 73 13.20 -1.00 -4.92
CA GLU A 73 12.66 -2.15 -4.17
C GLU A 73 11.35 -1.79 -3.45
N LEU A 74 11.20 -0.56 -2.93
CA LEU A 74 9.95 -0.08 -2.35
C LEU A 74 8.86 0.07 -3.41
N LYS A 75 9.17 0.61 -4.60
CA LYS A 75 8.24 0.69 -5.72
C LYS A 75 7.75 -0.69 -6.15
N GLU A 76 8.64 -1.67 -6.23
CA GLU A 76 8.25 -3.05 -6.52
C GLU A 76 7.29 -3.63 -5.46
N LEU A 77 7.54 -3.37 -4.17
CA LEU A 77 6.61 -3.79 -3.11
C LEU A 77 5.24 -3.13 -3.25
N ILE A 78 5.21 -1.83 -3.52
CA ILE A 78 3.99 -1.05 -3.67
C ILE A 78 3.15 -1.61 -4.83
N GLN A 79 3.80 -1.86 -5.96
CA GLN A 79 3.14 -2.33 -7.18
C GLN A 79 2.66 -3.77 -7.06
N TYR A 80 3.53 -4.69 -6.60
CA TYR A 80 3.29 -6.13 -6.76
C TYR A 80 2.94 -6.88 -5.48
N VAL A 81 3.12 -6.28 -4.29
CA VAL A 81 2.92 -6.98 -3.01
C VAL A 81 1.87 -6.24 -2.16
N PRO A 82 0.56 -6.47 -2.40
CA PRO A 82 -0.51 -5.74 -1.71
C PRO A 82 -0.42 -5.77 -0.17
N LYS A 83 0.05 -6.89 0.41
CA LYS A 83 0.20 -7.06 1.86
C LYS A 83 1.29 -6.19 2.49
N ALA A 84 2.26 -5.73 1.69
CA ALA A 84 3.37 -4.90 2.16
C ALA A 84 3.21 -3.43 1.76
N ARG A 85 2.26 -3.12 0.87
CA ARG A 85 2.10 -1.82 0.22
C ARG A 85 2.08 -0.66 1.21
N ASP A 86 1.18 -0.69 2.19
CA ASP A 86 1.03 0.44 3.12
C ASP A 86 2.29 0.70 3.94
N ILE A 87 3.01 -0.36 4.31
CA ILE A 87 4.27 -0.24 5.04
C ILE A 87 5.37 0.27 4.12
N ALA A 88 5.43 -0.22 2.88
CA ALA A 88 6.41 0.25 1.89
C ALA A 88 6.22 1.74 1.58
N ILE A 89 4.97 2.22 1.47
CA ILE A 89 4.67 3.65 1.29
C ILE A 89 5.15 4.46 2.50
N LYS A 90 4.87 3.99 3.73
CA LYS A 90 5.36 4.65 4.94
C LYS A 90 6.88 4.73 4.99
N LEU A 91 7.57 3.64 4.66
CA LEU A 91 9.04 3.62 4.58
C LEU A 91 9.56 4.59 3.53
N TYR A 92 8.95 4.61 2.34
CA TYR A 92 9.30 5.55 1.27
C TYR A 92 9.21 7.00 1.77
N LEU A 93 8.09 7.37 2.40
CA LEU A 93 7.89 8.72 2.93
C LEU A 93 8.86 9.03 4.09
N GLN A 94 9.22 8.04 4.91
CA GLN A 94 10.20 8.20 6.00
C GLN A 94 11.64 8.38 5.52
N MET A 95 12.00 7.85 4.35
CA MET A 95 13.35 8.01 3.78
C MET A 95 13.67 9.47 3.42
N GLY A 96 12.65 10.32 3.33
CA GLY A 96 12.79 11.76 3.22
C GLY A 96 11.65 12.34 2.41
N VAL A 97 10.61 12.82 3.09
CA VAL A 97 9.49 13.55 2.45
C VAL A 97 9.99 14.71 1.60
N GLU A 98 11.11 15.33 1.97
CA GLU A 98 11.76 16.42 1.24
C GLU A 98 12.48 15.96 -0.05
N ASN A 99 12.88 14.69 -0.10
CA ASN A 99 13.50 14.08 -1.28
C ASN A 99 12.48 13.32 -2.15
N ALA A 100 11.22 13.23 -1.73
CA ALA A 100 10.19 12.58 -2.53
C ALA A 100 10.03 13.30 -3.88
N GLU A 101 10.16 12.57 -4.97
CA GLU A 101 9.99 13.11 -6.31
C GLU A 101 8.51 13.11 -6.71
N GLU A 102 8.10 14.05 -7.56
CA GLU A 102 6.71 14.15 -8.02
C GLU A 102 6.27 12.83 -8.71
N GLU A 103 7.12 12.27 -9.57
CA GLU A 103 6.83 11.04 -10.31
C GLU A 103 6.61 9.85 -9.36
N ASP A 104 7.39 9.74 -8.31
CA ASP A 104 7.26 8.68 -7.31
C ASP A 104 5.95 8.77 -6.53
N LEU A 105 5.56 9.98 -6.11
CA LEU A 105 4.29 10.21 -5.43
C LEU A 105 3.12 9.89 -6.35
N ARG A 106 3.21 10.25 -7.64
CA ARG A 106 2.21 9.90 -8.66
C ARG A 106 2.15 8.38 -8.89
N PHE A 107 3.30 7.70 -8.90
CA PHE A 107 3.37 6.24 -8.97
C PHE A 107 2.73 5.57 -7.76
N ILE A 108 2.95 6.10 -6.55
CA ILE A 108 2.32 5.60 -5.34
C ILE A 108 0.79 5.73 -5.45
N LEU A 109 0.30 6.88 -5.91
CA LEU A 109 -1.15 7.10 -6.06
C LEU A 109 -1.78 6.32 -7.23
N SER A 110 -1.01 5.88 -8.23
CA SER A 110 -1.55 4.98 -9.26
C SER A 110 -1.72 3.54 -8.78
N HIS A 111 -1.09 3.17 -7.66
CA HIS A 111 -1.14 1.83 -7.08
C HIS A 111 -1.77 1.77 -5.68
N SER A 112 -2.14 2.93 -5.11
CA SER A 112 -2.71 3.04 -3.77
C SER A 112 -3.56 4.31 -3.61
N ALA A 113 -4.50 4.29 -2.68
CA ALA A 113 -5.19 5.49 -2.21
C ALA A 113 -4.50 6.08 -0.97
N SER A 114 -3.17 6.15 -0.98
CA SER A 114 -2.41 6.63 0.18
C SER A 114 -2.68 8.11 0.44
N LEU A 115 -3.41 8.38 1.52
CA LEU A 115 -3.69 9.73 1.99
C LEU A 115 -2.40 10.52 2.27
N ASP A 116 -1.41 9.89 2.93
CA ASP A 116 -0.14 10.57 3.24
C ASP A 116 0.63 10.95 1.97
N ALA A 117 0.71 10.05 0.98
CA ALA A 117 1.35 10.37 -0.29
C ALA A 117 0.62 11.50 -1.04
N ALA A 118 -0.72 11.49 -1.04
CA ALA A 118 -1.53 12.55 -1.63
C ALA A 118 -1.32 13.90 -0.95
N LYS A 119 -1.30 13.94 0.39
CA LYS A 119 -1.00 15.16 1.14
C LYS A 119 0.38 15.74 0.77
N VAL A 120 1.40 14.88 0.68
CA VAL A 120 2.76 15.31 0.27
C VAL A 120 2.75 15.85 -1.16
N LEU A 121 2.09 15.16 -2.10
CA LEU A 121 1.98 15.58 -3.49
C LEU A 121 1.31 16.96 -3.61
N LEU A 122 0.17 17.17 -2.92
CA LEU A 122 -0.54 18.45 -2.95
C LEU A 122 0.29 19.60 -2.36
N LYS A 123 1.03 19.34 -1.30
CA LYS A 123 1.83 20.39 -0.64
C LYS A 123 3.04 20.81 -1.44
N ARG A 124 3.68 19.87 -2.13
CA ARG A 124 4.96 20.10 -2.83
C ARG A 124 4.79 20.41 -4.31
N PHE A 125 3.80 19.79 -4.94
CA PHE A 125 3.58 19.83 -6.39
C PHE A 125 2.10 20.10 -6.72
N PRO A 126 1.52 21.25 -6.32
CA PRO A 126 0.10 21.59 -6.53
C PRO A 126 -0.19 21.98 -8.00
N SER A 127 0.05 21.08 -8.93
CA SER A 127 -0.27 21.26 -10.36
C SER A 127 -1.66 20.71 -10.68
N ASP A 128 -2.31 21.23 -11.72
CA ASP A 128 -3.63 20.73 -12.16
C ASP A 128 -3.68 19.21 -12.37
N PRO A 129 -2.69 18.58 -13.04
CA PRO A 129 -2.64 17.12 -13.14
C PRO A 129 -2.62 16.40 -11.78
N ASN A 130 -1.90 16.95 -10.79
CA ASN A 130 -1.80 16.36 -9.47
C ASN A 130 -3.07 16.57 -8.64
N LEU A 131 -3.74 17.71 -8.80
CA LEU A 131 -5.07 17.94 -8.23
C LEU A 131 -6.08 16.93 -8.76
N ILE A 132 -6.14 16.71 -10.08
CA ILE A 132 -7.02 15.70 -10.71
C ILE A 132 -6.68 14.30 -10.20
N LEU A 133 -5.38 13.98 -10.10
CA LEU A 133 -4.93 12.69 -9.60
C LEU A 133 -5.37 12.45 -8.15
N VAL A 134 -5.26 13.43 -7.27
CA VAL A 134 -5.66 13.27 -5.87
C VAL A 134 -7.17 13.18 -5.74
N GLU A 135 -7.91 14.07 -6.42
CA GLU A 135 -9.39 14.09 -6.41
C GLU A 135 -10.02 12.77 -6.85
N ARG A 136 -9.43 12.08 -7.84
CA ARG A 136 -9.94 10.79 -8.33
C ARG A 136 -9.52 9.58 -7.48
N THR A 137 -8.50 9.74 -6.62
CA THR A 137 -7.84 8.60 -5.95
C THR A 137 -8.11 8.58 -4.45
N VAL A 138 -8.21 9.75 -3.81
CA VAL A 138 -8.34 9.91 -2.36
C VAL A 138 -9.58 10.75 -2.07
N GLU A 139 -10.65 10.07 -1.65
CA GLU A 139 -11.97 10.67 -1.42
C GLU A 139 -11.92 11.78 -0.38
N GLU A 140 -11.12 11.57 0.66
CA GLU A 140 -11.00 12.43 1.84
C GLU A 140 -10.41 13.82 1.50
N LEU A 141 -9.75 13.96 0.35
CA LEU A 141 -9.13 15.22 -0.08
C LEU A 141 -9.92 16.00 -1.13
N LYS A 142 -11.09 15.52 -1.59
CA LYS A 142 -11.87 16.19 -2.65
C LYS A 142 -12.21 17.64 -2.35
N ASP A 143 -12.72 17.92 -1.15
CA ASP A 143 -13.06 19.29 -0.74
C ASP A 143 -11.83 20.20 -0.67
N VAL A 144 -10.70 19.64 -0.24
CA VAL A 144 -9.43 20.37 -0.17
C VAL A 144 -8.92 20.69 -1.57
N VAL A 145 -9.00 19.74 -2.52
CA VAL A 145 -8.67 19.97 -3.93
C VAL A 145 -9.58 21.05 -4.54
N ALA A 146 -10.90 20.97 -4.30
CA ALA A 146 -11.85 21.97 -4.79
C ALA A 146 -11.54 23.39 -4.27
N LYS A 147 -11.03 23.50 -3.03
CA LYS A 147 -10.53 24.77 -2.49
C LYS A 147 -9.24 25.21 -3.18
N ILE A 148 -8.23 24.34 -3.32
CA ILE A 148 -6.97 24.67 -4.01
C ILE A 148 -7.21 25.17 -5.46
N ARG A 149 -8.26 24.68 -6.13
CA ARG A 149 -8.62 25.18 -7.48
C ARG A 149 -9.18 26.61 -7.48
N LYS A 150 -9.80 27.05 -6.38
CA LYS A 150 -10.46 28.36 -6.27
C LYS A 150 -9.54 29.45 -5.72
N GLN A 151 -8.49 29.05 -5.00
CA GLN A 151 -7.57 29.95 -4.34
C GLN A 151 -6.16 29.37 -4.35
N GLU A 152 -5.14 30.22 -4.35
CA GLU A 152 -3.74 29.77 -4.25
C GLU A 152 -3.51 28.88 -3.01
N LEU A 153 -2.48 28.04 -3.06
CA LEU A 153 -2.10 27.18 -1.95
C LEU A 153 -1.57 28.02 -0.78
N THR A 154 -2.47 28.40 0.14
CA THR A 154 -2.13 29.20 1.32
C THR A 154 -1.74 28.33 2.52
N ARG A 155 -1.12 28.94 3.54
CA ARG A 155 -0.86 28.29 4.83
C ARG A 155 -2.12 27.73 5.50
N ALA A 156 -3.27 28.37 5.29
CA ALA A 156 -4.54 27.88 5.81
C ALA A 156 -4.93 26.56 5.13
N VAL A 157 -4.81 26.49 3.80
CA VAL A 157 -5.08 25.27 3.02
C VAL A 157 -4.09 24.16 3.38
N MET A 158 -2.81 24.46 3.56
CA MET A 158 -1.83 23.46 4.01
C MET A 158 -2.18 22.84 5.37
N LYS A 159 -2.71 23.64 6.31
CA LYS A 159 -3.21 23.12 7.60
C LYS A 159 -4.46 22.29 7.44
N GLU A 160 -5.33 22.59 6.48
CA GLU A 160 -6.48 21.74 6.16
C GLU A 160 -6.03 20.39 5.59
N ILE A 161 -5.06 20.38 4.68
CA ILE A 161 -4.45 19.14 4.15
C ILE A 161 -3.96 18.25 5.30
N ASP A 162 -3.30 18.82 6.31
CA ASP A 162 -2.80 18.07 7.47
C ASP A 162 -3.89 17.49 8.38
N ARG A 163 -5.04 18.16 8.44
CA ARG A 163 -6.15 17.80 9.35
C ARG A 163 -7.04 16.67 8.84
N VAL A 164 -6.97 16.36 7.55
CA VAL A 164 -7.72 15.23 6.98
C VAL A 164 -7.15 13.93 7.57
N LEU A 165 -7.97 13.14 8.27
CA LEU A 165 -7.56 11.92 8.98
C LEU A 165 -7.79 10.67 8.13
#